data_AF-A0A1Q9K701-F1
#
_entry.id   AF-A0A1Q9K701-F1
#
_cell.length_a   1.000
_cell.length_b   1.000
_cell.length_c   1.000
_cell.angle_alpha   90.00
_cell.angle_beta   90.00
_cell.angle_gamma   90.00
#
_symmetry.space_group_name_H-M   'P 1'
#
loop_
_entity.id
_entity.type
_entity.pdbx_description
1 polymer ?
#
loop_
_entity_poly.entity_id
_entity_poly.type
_entity_poly.pdbx_seq_one_letter_code
_entity_poly.pdbx_strand_id
1 'polypeptide(L)'
;MKKRDIILILVLFFLAGVSYFLIAISSHTGNRVIVTVDKKVVIDEPLSENQELTVPLTNGENTIVIKDGQVAMKEADCPDQICVRHRAISKSGESIVCLPHKVVVEISSEEEQDVDIVA
;
A
#
# COMPACT_ATOMS: atom_id res chain seq x y z
N MET A 1 28.67 22.16 31.53
CA MET A 1 28.26 20.76 31.29
C MET A 1 29.34 19.85 31.84
N LYS A 2 29.04 18.97 32.80
CA LYS A 2 30.04 18.01 33.28
C LYS A 2 30.28 16.98 32.17
N LYS A 3 31.48 16.38 32.11
CA LYS A 3 31.82 15.36 31.10
C LYS A 3 30.80 14.22 31.03
N ARG A 4 30.13 13.92 32.15
CA ARG A 4 29.05 12.93 32.26
C ARG A 4 27.73 13.38 31.62
N ASP A 5 27.41 14.68 31.61
CA ASP A 5 26.19 15.18 30.96
C ASP A 5 26.30 15.07 29.44
N ILE A 6 27.50 15.30 28.88
CA ILE A 6 27.76 15.15 27.44
C ILE A 6 27.62 13.69 27.01
N ILE A 7 28.10 12.75 27.83
CA ILE A 7 27.95 11.30 27.57
C ILE A 7 26.47 10.90 27.59
N LEU A 8 25.68 11.39 28.55
CA LEU A 8 24.24 11.10 28.61
C LEU A 8 23.49 11.65 27.40
N ILE A 9 23.80 12.87 26.97
CA ILE A 9 23.17 13.48 25.78
C ILE A 9 23.50 12.69 24.51
N LEU A 10 24.75 12.24 24.35
CA LEU A 10 25.16 11.42 23.21
C LEU A 10 24.45 10.06 23.18
N VAL A 11 24.35 9.38 24.32
CA VAL A 11 23.65 8.09 24.42
C VAL A 11 22.16 8.25 24.11
N LEU A 12 21.53 9.32 24.60
CA LEU A 12 20.13 9.62 24.32
C LEU A 12 19.89 9.88 22.83
N PHE A 13 20.76 10.67 22.18
CA PHE A 13 20.68 10.92 20.74
C PHE A 13 20.91 9.64 19.93
N PHE A 14 21.82 8.77 20.37
CA PHE A 14 22.09 7.50 19.71
C PHE A 14 20.88 6.56 19.80
N LEU A 15 20.27 6.42 20.98
CA LEU A 15 19.05 5.63 21.18
C LEU A 15 17.88 6.16 20.36
N ALA A 16 17.69 7.48 20.31
CA ALA A 16 16.66 8.10 19.47
C ALA A 16 16.91 7.86 17.98
N GLY A 17 18.16 7.98 17.52
CA GLY A 17 18.56 7.72 16.14
C GLY A 17 18.34 6.25 15.73
N VAL A 18 18.71 5.30 16.60
CA VAL A 18 18.48 3.87 16.37
C VAL A 18 16.97 3.56 16.34
N SER A 19 16.18 4.10 17.27
CA SER A 19 14.73 3.90 17.27
C SER A 19 14.07 4.45 16.01
N TYR A 20 14.44 5.66 15.57
CA TYR A 20 13.95 6.25 14.34
C TYR A 20 14.33 5.42 13.10
N PHE A 21 15.57 4.92 13.06
CA PHE A 21 16.06 4.08 11.97
C PHE A 21 15.32 2.73 11.89
N LEU A 22 15.04 2.11 13.05
CA LEU A 22 14.26 0.88 13.11
C LEU A 22 12.81 1.09 12.62
N ILE A 23 12.16 2.20 13.00
CA ILE A 23 10.80 2.53 12.54
C ILE A 23 10.80 2.82 11.03
N ALA A 24 11.84 3.50 10.51
CA ALA A 24 11.94 3.82 9.09
C ALA A 24 12.10 2.58 8.20
N ILE A 25 12.75 1.51 8.70
CA ILE A 25 12.87 0.23 8.00
C ILE A 25 11.64 -0.64 8.22
N SER A 26 10.97 -0.51 9.37
CA SER A 26 9.76 -1.26 9.72
C SER A 26 8.48 -0.73 9.06
N SER A 27 8.56 -0.01 7.94
CA SER A 27 7.37 0.21 7.14
C SER A 27 6.88 -1.14 6.66
N HIS A 28 5.77 -1.62 7.21
CA HIS A 28 5.11 -2.87 6.81
C HIS A 28 4.94 -2.87 5.29
N THR A 29 5.86 -3.56 4.61
CA THR A 29 5.77 -3.82 3.18
C THR A 29 4.56 -4.71 3.04
N GLY A 30 3.44 -4.16 2.56
CA GLY A 30 2.31 -5.01 2.27
C GLY A 30 2.72 -5.99 1.19
N ASN A 31 2.32 -7.23 1.37
CA ASN A 31 2.78 -8.36 0.58
C ASN A 31 1.75 -8.74 -0.50
N ARG A 32 0.53 -8.20 -0.42
CA ARG A 32 -0.57 -8.55 -1.32
C ARG A 32 -1.28 -7.32 -1.85
N VAL A 33 -1.74 -7.41 -3.10
CA VAL A 33 -2.61 -6.46 -3.77
C VAL A 33 -4.01 -7.05 -3.80
N ILE A 34 -4.93 -6.40 -3.11
CA ILE A 34 -6.35 -6.76 -3.10
C ILE A 34 -7.09 -5.76 -3.99
N VAL A 35 -7.78 -6.26 -5.01
CA VAL A 35 -8.69 -5.43 -5.81
C VAL A 35 -10.11 -5.82 -5.48
N THR A 36 -10.91 -4.82 -5.09
CA THR A 36 -12.34 -4.99 -4.88
C THR A 36 -13.14 -4.22 -5.92
N VAL A 37 -14.24 -4.83 -6.38
CA VAL A 37 -15.27 -4.20 -7.21
C VAL A 37 -16.57 -4.31 -6.46
N ASP A 38 -17.27 -3.19 -6.24
CA ASP A 38 -18.51 -3.18 -5.45
C ASP A 38 -18.34 -3.90 -4.08
N LYS A 39 -17.19 -3.70 -3.42
CA LYS A 39 -16.81 -4.30 -2.13
C LYS A 39 -16.61 -5.82 -2.14
N LYS A 40 -16.51 -6.45 -3.31
CA LYS A 40 -16.17 -7.88 -3.43
C LYS A 40 -14.75 -8.01 -3.95
N VAL A 41 -13.94 -8.82 -3.28
CA VAL A 41 -12.58 -9.16 -3.73
C VAL A 41 -12.69 -9.93 -5.05
N VAL A 42 -11.99 -9.43 -6.08
CA VAL A 42 -11.93 -10.05 -7.40
C VAL A 42 -10.52 -10.42 -7.82
N ILE A 43 -9.51 -9.75 -7.28
CA ILE A 43 -8.09 -10.04 -7.48
C ILE A 43 -7.43 -10.02 -6.11
N ASP A 44 -6.61 -11.03 -5.85
CA ASP A 44 -5.79 -11.16 -4.65
C ASP A 44 -4.45 -11.77 -5.05
N GLU A 45 -3.47 -10.91 -5.32
CA GLU A 45 -2.21 -11.29 -5.94
C GLU A 45 -1.01 -10.78 -5.14
N PRO A 46 0.13 -11.51 -5.13
CA PRO A 46 1.31 -11.07 -4.40
C PRO A 46 1.96 -9.84 -5.07
N LEU A 47 2.33 -8.85 -4.26
CA LEU A 47 3.01 -7.63 -4.72
C LEU A 47 4.42 -7.92 -5.26
N SER A 48 4.99 -9.10 -4.94
CA SER A 48 6.30 -9.55 -5.40
C SER A 48 6.33 -10.04 -6.85
N GLU A 49 5.17 -10.32 -7.45
CA GLU A 49 5.10 -10.85 -8.82
C GLU A 49 4.79 -9.74 -9.82
N ASN A 50 5.66 -9.57 -10.81
CA ASN A 50 5.48 -8.59 -11.86
C ASN A 50 4.43 -9.08 -12.85
N GLN A 51 3.29 -8.40 -12.94
CA GLN A 51 2.18 -8.78 -13.81
C GLN A 51 1.28 -7.59 -14.15
N GLU A 52 0.52 -7.74 -15.22
CA GLU A 52 -0.51 -6.79 -15.65
C GLU A 52 -1.86 -7.51 -15.65
N LEU A 53 -2.84 -6.91 -14.98
CA LEU A 53 -4.13 -7.54 -14.72
C LEU A 53 -5.27 -6.58 -15.09
N THR A 54 -6.21 -7.07 -15.89
CA THR A 54 -7.46 -6.37 -16.18
C THR A 54 -8.47 -6.70 -15.09
N VAL A 55 -9.07 -5.67 -14.49
CA VAL A 55 -10.07 -5.81 -13.44
C VAL A 55 -11.39 -6.31 -14.05
N PRO A 56 -12.00 -7.39 -13.55
CA PRO A 56 -13.25 -7.90 -14.07
C PRO A 56 -14.41 -6.96 -13.70
N LEU A 57 -14.82 -6.13 -14.67
CA LEU A 57 -15.90 -5.16 -14.55
C LEU A 57 -17.10 -5.56 -15.42
N THR A 58 -18.30 -5.20 -14.99
CA THR A 58 -19.52 -5.38 -15.81
C THR A 58 -19.66 -4.29 -16.89
N ASN A 59 -19.19 -3.08 -16.59
CA ASN A 59 -19.17 -1.94 -17.51
C ASN A 59 -17.88 -1.15 -17.26
N GLY A 60 -17.19 -0.80 -18.34
CA GLY A 60 -15.89 -0.13 -18.30
C GLY A 60 -14.70 -1.10 -18.20
N GLU A 61 -13.51 -0.55 -18.22
CA GLU A 61 -12.23 -1.27 -18.18
C GLU A 61 -11.26 -0.54 -17.25
N ASN A 62 -10.62 -1.29 -16.36
CA ASN A 62 -9.50 -0.84 -15.56
C ASN A 62 -8.39 -1.89 -15.68
N THR A 63 -7.16 -1.45 -15.91
CA THR A 63 -5.99 -2.32 -15.95
C THR A 63 -4.99 -1.83 -14.91
N ILE A 64 -4.58 -2.74 -14.03
CA ILE A 64 -3.53 -2.49 -13.03
C ILE A 64 -2.23 -3.16 -13.46
N VAL A 65 -1.12 -2.59 -13.01
CA VAL A 65 0.21 -3.17 -13.20
C VAL A 65 0.89 -3.30 -11.85
N ILE A 66 1.33 -4.51 -11.56
CA ILE A 66 2.20 -4.84 -10.43
C ILE A 66 3.62 -4.93 -10.99
N LYS A 67 4.52 -4.11 -10.50
CA LYS A 67 5.91 -4.10 -10.93
C LYS A 67 6.84 -3.59 -9.83
N ASP A 68 7.95 -4.30 -9.62
CA ASP A 68 9.03 -3.92 -8.72
C ASP A 68 8.54 -3.67 -7.27
N GLY A 69 7.58 -4.48 -6.80
CA GLY A 69 7.01 -4.35 -5.47
C GLY A 69 6.03 -3.17 -5.32
N GLN A 70 5.46 -2.67 -6.42
CA GLN A 70 4.50 -1.58 -6.42
C GLN A 70 3.31 -1.92 -7.32
N VAL A 71 2.14 -1.36 -7.03
CA VAL A 71 0.98 -1.42 -7.93
C VAL A 71 0.55 -0.03 -8.35
N ALA A 72 0.18 0.11 -9.62
CA ALA A 72 -0.38 1.33 -10.19
C ALA A 72 -1.57 1.01 -11.10
N MET A 73 -2.47 1.97 -11.27
CA MET A 73 -3.49 1.92 -12.32
C MET A 73 -2.84 2.30 -13.64
N LYS A 74 -2.74 1.36 -14.58
CA LYS A 74 -2.15 1.58 -15.91
C LYS A 74 -3.12 2.33 -16.81
N GLU A 75 -4.34 1.82 -16.91
CA GLU A 75 -5.39 2.33 -17.80
C GLU A 75 -6.76 2.23 -17.12
N ALA A 76 -7.64 3.18 -17.42
CA ALA A 76 -9.05 3.14 -17.06
C ALA A 76 -9.84 3.90 -18.13
N ASP A 77 -11.08 3.53 -18.43
CA ASP A 77 -11.95 4.28 -19.36
C ASP A 77 -12.90 5.27 -18.66
N CYS A 78 -12.66 5.54 -17.37
CA CYS A 78 -13.45 6.50 -16.59
C CYS A 78 -13.17 7.97 -17.00
N PRO A 79 -14.14 8.88 -16.92
CA PRO A 79 -13.97 10.26 -17.39
C PRO A 79 -12.99 11.10 -16.56
N ASP A 80 -12.81 10.78 -15.28
CA ASP A 80 -12.01 11.59 -14.36
C ASP A 80 -10.51 11.29 -14.42
N GLN A 81 -10.13 10.06 -14.82
CA GLN A 81 -8.75 9.59 -14.92
C GLN A 81 -7.93 9.81 -13.63
N ILE A 82 -8.58 9.92 -12.46
CA ILE A 82 -7.90 10.24 -11.20
C ILE A 82 -7.06 9.05 -10.75
N CYS A 83 -7.59 7.83 -10.88
CA CYS A 83 -6.89 6.60 -10.52
C CYS A 83 -5.61 6.39 -11.35
N VAL A 84 -5.67 6.65 -12.66
CA VAL A 84 -4.53 6.53 -13.59
C VAL A 84 -3.43 7.54 -13.27
N ARG A 85 -3.80 8.75 -12.82
CA ARG A 85 -2.84 9.79 -12.40
C ARG A 85 -2.33 9.61 -10.98
N HIS A 86 -2.90 8.66 -10.23
CA HIS A 86 -2.46 8.37 -8.88
C HIS A 86 -1.06 7.75 -8.91
N ARG A 87 -0.24 8.05 -7.89
CA ARG A 87 1.08 7.42 -7.77
C ARG A 87 0.93 5.90 -7.56
N ALA A 88 1.97 5.17 -7.93
CA ALA A 88 2.11 3.80 -7.50
C ALA A 88 2.14 3.72 -5.95
N ILE A 89 1.55 2.65 -5.43
CA ILE A 89 1.49 2.35 -4.00
C ILE A 89 2.29 1.07 -3.72
N SER A 90 2.84 0.96 -2.52
CA SER A 90 3.68 -0.18 -2.11
C SER A 90 3.58 -0.54 -0.62
N LYS A 91 2.88 0.26 0.19
CA LYS A 91 2.82 0.09 1.65
C LYS A 91 1.44 -0.37 2.10
N SER A 92 1.39 -1.17 3.17
CA SER A 92 0.10 -1.60 3.76
C SER A 92 -0.79 -0.40 4.08
N GLY A 93 -2.08 -0.53 3.79
CA GLY A 93 -3.09 0.52 3.98
C GLY A 93 -3.09 1.63 2.93
N GLU A 94 -2.17 1.61 1.95
CA GLU A 94 -2.28 2.48 0.78
C GLU A 94 -3.33 1.93 -0.19
N SER A 95 -4.07 2.83 -0.85
CA SER A 95 -5.08 2.46 -1.85
C SER A 95 -5.15 3.40 -3.04
N ILE A 96 -5.65 2.88 -4.16
CA ILE A 96 -6.03 3.61 -5.37
C ILE A 96 -7.51 3.36 -5.61
N VAL A 97 -8.30 4.42 -5.73
CA VAL A 97 -9.75 4.33 -5.90
C VAL A 97 -10.17 4.86 -7.26
N CYS A 98 -10.89 4.04 -8.04
CA CYS A 98 -11.65 4.48 -9.20
C CYS A 98 -13.13 4.51 -8.83
N LEU A 99 -13.62 5.69 -8.44
CA LEU A 99 -14.98 5.86 -7.95
C LEU A 99 -16.05 5.54 -9.02
N PRO A 100 -15.92 5.96 -10.30
CA PRO A 100 -16.92 5.66 -11.33
C PRO A 100 -17.15 4.16 -11.56
N HIS A 101 -16.08 3.35 -11.53
CA HIS A 101 -16.15 1.89 -11.68
C HIS A 101 -16.21 1.14 -10.35
N LYS A 102 -16.24 1.88 -9.23
CA LYS A 102 -16.26 1.34 -7.87
C LYS A 102 -15.15 0.31 -7.60
N VAL A 103 -13.98 0.58 -8.16
CA VAL A 103 -12.77 -0.23 -7.97
C VAL A 103 -11.94 0.36 -6.85
N VAL A 104 -11.52 -0.48 -5.92
CA VAL A 104 -10.50 -0.13 -4.92
C VAL A 104 -9.37 -1.12 -5.05
N VAL A 105 -8.17 -0.61 -5.33
CA VAL A 105 -6.91 -1.37 -5.28
C VAL A 105 -6.27 -1.02 -3.96
N GLU A 106 -5.98 -2.01 -3.13
CA GLU A 106 -5.44 -1.83 -1.78
C GLU A 106 -4.25 -2.76 -1.57
N ILE A 107 -3.27 -2.28 -0.81
CA ILE A 107 -2.18 -3.12 -0.36
C ILE A 107 -2.47 -3.56 1.07
N SER A 108 -2.53 -4.87 1.27
CA SER A 108 -2.79 -5.48 2.57
C SER A 108 -1.58 -6.27 3.06
N SER A 109 -1.44 -6.36 4.38
CA SER A 109 -0.50 -7.26 5.04
C SER A 109 -1.22 -8.54 5.48
N GLU A 110 -0.56 -9.70 5.42
CA GLU A 110 -1.14 -11.01 5.80
C GLU A 110 -1.78 -11.04 7.21
N GLU A 111 -1.43 -10.10 8.10
CA GLU A 111 -1.98 -10.00 9.46
C GLU A 111 -3.34 -9.27 9.55
N GLU A 112 -3.79 -8.57 8.50
CA GLU A 112 -5.02 -7.75 8.54
C GLU A 112 -6.32 -8.51 8.23
N GLN A 113 -6.27 -9.81 7.91
CA GLN A 113 -7.48 -10.60 7.65
C GLN A 113 -8.29 -10.97 8.91
N ASP A 114 -7.84 -10.62 10.12
CA ASP A 114 -8.48 -11.04 11.38
C ASP A 114 -9.20 -9.89 12.15
N VAL A 115 -9.37 -8.71 11.54
CA VAL A 115 -10.06 -7.57 12.20
C VAL A 115 -11.15 -6.98 11.31
N ASP A 116 -12.11 -7.80 10.90
CA ASP A 116 -13.46 -7.31 10.56
C ASP A 116 -14.52 -8.34 10.99
N ILE A 117 -14.45 -8.75 12.25
CA ILE A 117 -15.62 -9.25 12.99
C ILE A 117 -16.10 -8.11 13.85
N VAL A 118 -16.99 -7.28 13.31
CA VAL A 118 -17.79 -6.36 14.13
C VAL A 118 -19.16 -6.98 14.37
N ALA A 119 -19.41 -7.20 15.66
CA ALA A 119 -20.60 -7.75 16.30
C ALA A 119 -21.85 -6.86 16.16
#